data_AF-A0A7T3F7Y5-F1
#
_entry.id   AF-A0A7T3F7Y5-F1
#
_cell.length_a   1.000
_cell.length_b   1.000
_cell.length_c   1.000
_cell.angle_alpha   90.00
_cell.angle_beta   90.00
_cell.angle_gamma   90.00
#
_symmetry.space_group_name_H-M   'P 1'
#
loop_
_entity.id
_entity.type
_entity.pdbx_description
1 polymer ?
#
loop_
_entity_poly.entity_id
_entity_poly.type
_entity_poly.pdbx_seq_one_letter_code
_entity_poly.pdbx_strand_id
1 'polypeptide(L)'
;MTRPVFRVPTDLLRDARSEDSVELTGPEGHHARTVRRLGPGEELDLVDGRGLRAPGVVRELLPEGLLVRLMADPAPEPVGRLVLVQALAKGDRDLMAVEMATELGVAAIVPWQAERSIVRWKGERAARSHAKWERTAAAAAKQARRAVVPDVLPLADLEALLGQVGPEDLVLVLHEQARNPLSREVPARLPDPQGRGRVLLVVGPEGGISPEETRRLVAAGAHPVRLGPEVLRTSTAGAAALAVLQVLSGHWSQLGPGSEGADPDGTDPLTPDPDEPAASS
;
A
#
# COMPACT_ATOMS: atom_id res chain seq x y z
N MET A 1 -15.97 -9.92 10.56
CA MET A 1 -14.83 -8.97 10.57
C MET A 1 -13.64 -9.66 9.91
N THR A 2 -12.82 -8.95 9.14
CA THR A 2 -11.60 -9.50 8.51
C THR A 2 -10.55 -9.90 9.57
N ARG A 3 -9.79 -10.97 9.30
CA ARG A 3 -8.76 -11.53 10.21
C ARG A 3 -7.63 -10.53 10.50
N PRO A 4 -7.15 -10.40 11.76
CA PRO A 4 -5.95 -9.60 12.04
C PRO A 4 -4.71 -10.25 11.42
N VAL A 5 -3.76 -9.44 10.94
CA VAL A 5 -2.48 -9.92 10.40
C VAL A 5 -1.35 -9.80 11.41
N PHE A 6 -0.48 -10.79 11.42
CA PHE A 6 0.76 -10.79 12.21
C PHE A 6 1.93 -11.21 11.33
N ARG A 7 3.07 -10.55 11.55
CA ARG A 7 4.27 -10.81 10.74
C ARG A 7 5.09 -11.96 11.32
N VAL A 8 5.55 -12.84 10.44
CA VAL A 8 6.51 -13.90 10.74
C VAL A 8 7.65 -13.90 9.72
N PRO A 9 8.83 -14.42 10.07
CA PRO A 9 9.90 -14.66 9.10
C PRO A 9 9.44 -15.52 7.91
N THR A 10 9.91 -15.20 6.69
CA THR A 10 9.51 -15.89 5.45
C THR A 10 9.77 -17.40 5.50
N ASP A 11 10.82 -17.85 6.16
CA ASP A 11 11.19 -19.26 6.33
C ASP A 11 10.13 -20.07 7.10
N LEU A 12 9.39 -19.44 8.02
CA LEU A 12 8.29 -20.09 8.73
C LEU A 12 7.06 -20.34 7.84
N LEU A 13 6.93 -19.62 6.72
CA LEU A 13 5.79 -19.77 5.80
C LEU A 13 6.17 -20.49 4.51
N ARG A 14 7.42 -20.37 4.03
CA ARG A 14 7.83 -20.87 2.71
C ARG A 14 7.56 -22.37 2.52
N ASP A 15 7.91 -23.16 3.53
CA ASP A 15 7.83 -24.62 3.47
C ASP A 15 6.68 -25.20 4.29
N ALA A 16 5.92 -24.34 4.98
CA ALA A 16 4.77 -24.76 5.76
C ALA A 16 3.59 -25.17 4.86
N ARG A 17 2.74 -26.02 5.38
CA ARG A 17 1.52 -26.54 4.75
C ARG A 17 0.32 -26.39 5.67
N SER A 18 -0.86 -26.57 5.11
CA SER A 18 -2.08 -26.68 5.90
C SER A 18 -1.90 -27.71 7.03
N GLU A 19 -2.50 -27.43 8.18
CA GLU A 19 -2.38 -28.17 9.44
C GLU A 19 -1.03 -28.08 10.18
N ASP A 20 0.02 -27.52 9.58
CA ASP A 20 1.27 -27.23 10.30
C ASP A 20 1.02 -26.21 11.41
N SER A 21 1.84 -26.28 12.47
CA SER A 21 1.81 -25.34 13.58
C SER A 21 3.01 -24.41 13.55
N VAL A 22 2.73 -23.11 13.60
CA VAL A 22 3.72 -22.03 13.60
C VAL A 22 3.66 -21.30 14.95
N GLU A 23 4.82 -21.18 15.59
CA GLU A 23 4.94 -20.38 16.80
C GLU A 23 5.03 -18.89 16.46
N LEU A 24 4.00 -18.13 16.83
CA LEU A 24 4.00 -16.68 16.75
C LEU A 24 4.54 -16.10 18.05
N THR A 25 5.83 -15.77 18.08
CA THR A 25 6.57 -15.31 19.27
C THR A 25 7.13 -13.88 19.09
N GLY A 26 7.86 -13.40 20.09
CA GLY A 26 8.52 -12.09 20.05
C GLY A 26 7.51 -10.92 20.06
N PRO A 27 7.86 -9.77 19.45
CA PRO A 27 6.99 -8.59 19.46
C PRO A 27 5.60 -8.83 18.85
N GLU A 28 5.52 -9.64 17.79
CA GLU A 28 4.25 -9.97 17.12
C GLU A 28 3.41 -10.94 17.97
N GLY A 29 4.03 -11.95 18.59
CA GLY A 29 3.37 -12.83 19.56
C GLY A 29 2.82 -12.11 20.79
N HIS A 30 3.62 -11.21 21.39
CA HIS A 30 3.17 -10.37 22.50
C HIS A 30 2.00 -9.47 22.09
N HIS A 31 2.06 -8.86 20.90
CA HIS A 31 0.95 -8.06 20.38
C HIS A 31 -0.32 -8.90 20.21
N ALA A 32 -0.21 -10.11 19.66
CA ALA A 32 -1.34 -11.02 19.46
C ALA A 32 -1.98 -11.43 20.80
N ARG A 33 -1.16 -11.85 21.76
CA ARG A 33 -1.62 -12.39 23.04
C ARG A 33 -2.05 -11.32 24.04
N THR A 34 -1.30 -10.25 24.21
CA THR A 34 -1.52 -9.29 25.30
C THR A 34 -2.34 -8.08 24.86
N VAL A 35 -2.07 -7.58 23.65
CA VAL A 35 -2.74 -6.38 23.12
C VAL A 35 -4.04 -6.74 22.42
N ARG A 36 -4.01 -7.72 21.50
CA ARG A 36 -5.19 -8.20 20.78
C ARG A 36 -5.98 -9.24 21.57
N ARG A 37 -5.35 -9.87 22.57
CA ARG A 37 -5.97 -10.86 23.48
C ARG A 37 -6.58 -12.06 22.74
N LEU A 38 -5.95 -12.47 21.65
CA LEU A 38 -6.39 -13.63 20.89
C LEU A 38 -6.24 -14.91 21.73
N GLY A 39 -7.29 -15.72 21.74
CA GLY A 39 -7.39 -17.00 22.43
C GLY A 39 -7.62 -18.17 21.47
N PRO A 40 -7.54 -19.42 21.99
CA PRO A 40 -7.77 -20.61 21.18
C PRO A 40 -9.09 -20.58 20.42
N GLY A 41 -9.05 -20.97 19.14
CA GLY A 41 -10.20 -20.94 18.23
C GLY A 41 -10.38 -19.64 17.47
N GLU A 42 -9.69 -18.55 17.82
CA GLU A 42 -9.74 -17.31 17.05
C GLU A 42 -8.85 -17.38 15.81
N GLU A 43 -9.32 -16.79 14.70
CA GLU A 43 -8.63 -16.80 13.42
C GLU A 43 -7.76 -15.56 13.23
N LEU A 44 -6.61 -15.75 12.59
CA LEU A 44 -5.67 -14.70 12.21
C LEU A 44 -4.98 -15.07 10.89
N ASP A 45 -4.33 -14.09 10.26
CA ASP A 45 -3.45 -14.35 9.12
C ASP A 45 -1.99 -14.13 9.52
N LEU A 46 -1.13 -15.09 9.20
CA LEU A 46 0.31 -14.94 9.24
C LEU A 46 0.80 -14.42 7.89
N VAL A 47 1.63 -13.39 7.89
CA VAL A 47 2.19 -12.80 6.68
C VAL A 47 3.70 -12.61 6.80
N ASP A 48 4.43 -12.71 5.70
CA ASP A 48 5.89 -12.51 5.72
C ASP A 48 6.31 -11.06 5.40
N GLY A 49 5.35 -10.19 5.09
CA GLY A 49 5.61 -8.82 4.68
C GLY A 49 6.11 -8.68 3.23
N ARG A 50 6.29 -9.79 2.51
CA ARG A 50 6.74 -9.84 1.11
C ARG A 50 5.69 -10.43 0.17
N GLY A 51 4.49 -10.71 0.68
CA GLY A 51 3.34 -11.15 -0.08
C GLY A 51 2.90 -12.58 0.18
N LEU A 52 3.58 -13.36 1.03
CA LEU A 52 3.01 -14.64 1.48
C LEU A 52 2.00 -14.39 2.60
N ARG A 53 0.83 -15.01 2.47
CA ARG A 53 -0.22 -15.05 3.49
C ARG A 53 -0.61 -16.48 3.79
N ALA A 54 -0.74 -16.81 5.08
CA ALA A 54 -1.22 -18.08 5.55
C ALA A 54 -2.34 -17.84 6.58
N PRO A 55 -3.60 -18.21 6.27
CA PRO A 55 -4.66 -18.13 7.26
C PRO A 55 -4.46 -19.20 8.33
N GLY A 56 -4.70 -18.86 9.59
CA GLY A 56 -4.48 -19.74 10.71
C GLY A 56 -5.50 -19.55 11.83
N VAL A 57 -5.53 -20.52 12.73
CA VAL A 57 -6.34 -20.50 13.95
C VAL A 57 -5.43 -20.67 15.16
N VAL A 58 -5.67 -19.88 16.20
CA VAL A 58 -4.94 -20.01 17.46
C VAL A 58 -5.27 -21.37 18.08
N ARG A 59 -4.24 -22.16 18.31
CA ARG A 59 -4.33 -23.52 18.85
C ARG A 59 -4.17 -23.51 20.36
N GLU A 60 -3.16 -22.79 20.85
CA GLU A 60 -2.86 -22.64 22.28
C GLU A 60 -2.10 -21.33 22.56
N LEU A 61 -2.18 -20.89 23.82
CA LEU A 61 -1.41 -19.76 24.32
C LEU A 61 -0.03 -20.24 24.77
N LEU A 62 1.02 -19.58 24.30
CA LEU A 62 2.40 -19.83 24.74
C LEU A 62 2.84 -18.74 25.75
N PRO A 63 3.87 -19.00 26.58
CA PRO A 63 4.40 -18.01 27.51
C PRO A 63 4.82 -16.69 26.85
N GLU A 64 5.30 -16.74 25.61
CA GLU A 64 5.79 -15.58 24.85
C GLU A 64 5.03 -15.35 23.52
N GLY A 65 3.82 -15.89 23.40
CA GLY A 65 3.07 -15.78 22.14
C GLY A 65 1.90 -16.75 21.99
N LEU A 66 1.69 -17.24 20.77
CA LEU A 66 0.62 -18.15 20.40
C LEU A 66 1.18 -19.28 19.53
N LEU A 67 0.64 -20.48 19.65
CA LEU A 67 0.80 -21.51 18.63
C LEU A 67 -0.37 -21.40 17.65
N VAL A 68 -0.08 -21.22 16.37
CA VAL A 68 -1.08 -21.03 15.32
C VAL A 68 -1.04 -22.23 14.40
N ARG A 69 -2.19 -22.90 14.22
CA ARG A 69 -2.33 -23.96 13.21
C ARG A 69 -2.78 -23.35 11.90
N LEU A 70 -2.11 -23.67 10.79
CA LEU A 70 -2.48 -23.18 9.46
C LEU A 70 -3.77 -23.86 8.98
N MET A 71 -4.68 -23.07 8.42
CA MET A 71 -5.96 -23.56 7.85
C MET A 71 -5.86 -23.84 6.35
N ALA A 72 -4.84 -23.28 5.69
CA ALA A 72 -4.55 -23.49 4.28
C ALA A 72 -3.05 -23.32 4.03
N ASP A 73 -2.60 -23.80 2.87
CA ASP A 73 -1.23 -23.57 2.42
C ASP A 73 -0.94 -22.07 2.28
N PRO A 74 0.25 -21.60 2.70
CA PRO A 74 0.67 -20.22 2.44
C PRO A 74 0.63 -19.90 0.95
N ALA A 75 -0.04 -18.82 0.58
CA ALA A 75 -0.24 -18.42 -0.81
C ALA A 75 0.30 -17.00 -1.05
N PRO A 76 0.85 -16.73 -2.25
CA PRO A 76 1.24 -15.37 -2.63
C PRO A 76 -0.01 -14.51 -2.89
N GLU A 77 -0.01 -13.31 -2.34
CA GLU A 77 -0.99 -12.27 -2.62
C GLU A 77 -0.44 -11.35 -3.73
N PRO A 78 -1.28 -10.89 -4.69
CA PRO A 78 -0.83 -9.99 -5.75
C PRO A 78 -0.14 -8.75 -5.20
N VAL A 79 1.12 -8.54 -5.59
CA VAL A 79 1.85 -7.32 -5.30
C VAL A 79 1.39 -6.25 -6.29
N GLY A 80 0.97 -5.09 -5.79
CA GLY A 80 0.64 -3.94 -6.63
C GLY A 80 1.84 -3.47 -7.47
N ARG A 81 1.59 -2.57 -8.42
CA ARG A 81 2.64 -1.98 -9.30
C ARG A 81 2.78 -0.47 -9.16
N LEU A 82 1.95 0.12 -8.30
CA LEU A 82 1.95 1.55 -8.04
C LEU A 82 3.14 1.90 -7.16
N VAL A 83 3.90 2.90 -7.58
CA VAL A 83 5.00 3.47 -6.81
C VAL A 83 4.68 4.93 -6.56
N LEU A 84 4.64 5.33 -5.28
CA LEU A 84 4.50 6.74 -4.93
C LEU A 84 5.87 7.41 -4.87
N VAL A 85 6.10 8.41 -5.71
CA VAL A 85 7.26 9.30 -5.58
C VAL A 85 6.78 10.55 -4.82
N GLN A 86 7.10 10.61 -3.53
CA GLN A 86 6.59 11.62 -2.61
C GLN A 86 7.67 12.65 -2.31
N ALA A 87 7.47 13.89 -2.75
CA ALA A 87 8.33 14.98 -2.35
C ALA A 87 8.30 15.20 -0.82
N LEU A 88 9.45 15.50 -0.23
CA LEU A 88 9.56 15.80 1.20
C LEU A 88 8.74 17.05 1.55
N ALA A 89 7.85 16.91 2.54
CA ALA A 89 6.92 17.94 3.00
C ALA A 89 7.08 18.18 4.51
N LYS A 90 6.60 19.32 5.02
CA LYS A 90 6.73 19.68 6.45
C LYS A 90 5.53 19.22 7.27
N GLY A 91 5.73 19.12 8.60
CA GLY A 91 4.65 18.91 9.56
C GLY A 91 3.97 17.54 9.40
N ASP A 92 4.76 16.48 9.22
CA ASP A 92 4.33 15.08 9.10
C ASP A 92 3.36 14.79 7.93
N ARG A 93 3.16 15.73 6.99
CA ARG A 93 2.33 15.53 5.79
C ARG A 93 2.85 14.43 4.87
N ASP A 94 4.16 14.30 4.81
CA ASP A 94 4.84 13.26 4.07
C ASP A 94 4.60 11.88 4.71
N LEU A 95 4.57 11.79 6.05
CA LEU A 95 4.20 10.56 6.75
C LEU A 95 2.74 10.19 6.52
N MET A 96 1.83 11.17 6.53
CA MET A 96 0.42 10.93 6.20
C MET A 96 0.29 10.40 4.76
N ALA A 97 1.09 10.91 3.82
CA ALA A 97 1.13 10.40 2.46
C ALA A 97 1.68 8.96 2.40
N VAL A 98 2.73 8.63 3.17
CA VAL A 98 3.27 7.27 3.29
C VAL A 98 2.23 6.30 3.82
N GLU A 99 1.53 6.68 4.90
CA GLU A 99 0.48 5.88 5.53
C GLU A 99 -0.66 5.61 4.55
N MET A 100 -1.28 6.65 3.99
CA MET A 100 -2.40 6.50 3.06
C MET A 100 -1.99 5.77 1.77
N ALA A 101 -0.80 6.02 1.23
CA ALA A 101 -0.33 5.30 0.05
C ALA A 101 -0.17 3.81 0.34
N THR A 102 0.33 3.47 1.53
CA THR A 102 0.45 2.09 1.98
C THR A 102 -0.92 1.43 2.09
N GLU A 103 -1.91 2.09 2.67
CA GLU A 103 -3.29 1.61 2.75
C GLU A 103 -3.90 1.40 1.36
N LEU A 104 -3.59 2.29 0.42
CA LEU A 104 -4.07 2.25 -0.96
C LEU A 104 -3.30 1.27 -1.86
N GLY A 105 -2.39 0.46 -1.31
CA GLY A 105 -1.83 -0.68 -2.02
C GLY A 105 -0.60 -0.38 -2.87
N VAL A 106 0.14 0.71 -2.62
CA VAL A 106 1.44 0.92 -3.30
C VAL A 106 2.41 -0.22 -3.01
N ALA A 107 3.27 -0.52 -3.97
CA ALA A 107 4.35 -1.50 -3.87
C ALA A 107 5.62 -0.89 -3.27
N ALA A 108 5.88 0.38 -3.58
CA ALA A 108 7.03 1.09 -3.08
C ALA A 108 6.74 2.59 -2.96
N ILE A 109 7.55 3.26 -2.13
CA ILE A 109 7.51 4.69 -1.90
C ILE A 109 8.93 5.24 -2.08
N VAL A 110 9.09 6.25 -2.93
CA VAL A 110 10.35 6.95 -3.15
C VAL A 110 10.29 8.31 -2.45
N PRO A 111 11.05 8.54 -1.38
CA PRO A 111 11.24 9.87 -0.84
C PRO A 111 11.97 10.72 -1.88
N TRP A 112 11.41 11.87 -2.24
CA TRP A 112 11.97 12.73 -3.27
C TRP A 112 12.37 14.10 -2.72
N GLN A 113 13.64 14.45 -2.89
CA GLN A 113 14.17 15.76 -2.58
C GLN A 113 13.93 16.72 -3.77
N ALA A 114 12.69 17.17 -3.93
CA ALA A 114 12.34 18.17 -4.93
C ALA A 114 13.05 19.52 -4.67
N GLU A 115 13.23 20.31 -5.72
CA GLU A 115 13.89 21.62 -5.70
C GLU A 115 13.23 22.54 -4.67
N ARG A 116 11.90 22.57 -4.67
CA ARG A 116 11.07 23.42 -3.79
C ARG A 116 10.69 22.76 -2.47
N SER A 117 11.26 21.60 -2.13
CA SER A 117 11.10 21.02 -0.80
C SER A 117 11.84 21.86 0.25
N ILE A 118 11.09 22.38 1.21
CA ILE A 118 11.63 23.11 2.36
C ILE A 118 12.39 22.14 3.29
N VAL A 119 11.86 20.93 3.46
CA VAL A 119 12.50 19.88 4.25
C VAL A 119 13.69 19.32 3.48
N ARG A 120 14.83 19.24 4.18
CA ARG A 120 16.07 18.65 3.66
C ARG A 120 16.52 17.50 4.56
N TRP A 121 16.75 16.33 3.95
CA TRP A 121 17.35 15.18 4.64
C TRP A 121 18.86 15.22 4.42
N LYS A 122 19.63 15.49 5.47
CA LYS A 122 21.11 15.58 5.42
C LYS A 122 21.73 14.87 6.61
N GLY A 123 22.89 14.23 6.40
CA GLY A 123 23.64 13.54 7.45
C GLY A 123 22.78 12.55 8.24
N GLU A 124 22.98 12.48 9.56
CA GLU A 124 22.22 11.58 10.46
C GLU A 124 20.69 11.80 10.43
N ARG A 125 20.22 12.99 10.05
CA ARG A 125 18.78 13.25 9.92
C ARG A 125 18.18 12.43 8.78
N ALA A 126 18.91 12.20 7.69
CA ALA A 126 18.42 11.44 6.56
C ALA A 126 18.07 9.99 6.96
N ALA A 127 19.01 9.29 7.61
CA ALA A 127 18.78 7.92 8.06
C ALA A 127 17.63 7.83 9.08
N ARG A 128 17.55 8.76 10.04
CA ARG A 128 16.44 8.79 11.02
C ARG A 128 15.08 9.05 10.38
N SER A 129 15.01 9.95 9.40
CA SER A 129 13.76 10.27 8.70
C SER A 129 13.33 9.14 7.78
N HIS A 130 14.27 8.52 7.05
CA HIS A 130 14.00 7.33 6.23
C HIS A 130 13.47 6.17 7.10
N ALA A 131 14.14 5.85 8.21
CA ALA A 131 13.65 4.85 9.14
C ALA A 131 12.29 5.20 9.77
N LYS A 132 11.93 6.49 9.87
CA LYS A 132 10.58 6.91 10.30
C LYS A 132 9.55 6.53 9.25
N TRP A 133 9.84 6.76 7.96
CA TRP A 133 8.97 6.36 6.85
C TRP A 133 8.80 4.84 6.78
N GLU A 134 9.88 4.06 6.93
CA GLU A 134 9.82 2.60 6.97
C GLU A 134 8.89 2.10 8.08
N ARG A 135 9.02 2.67 9.30
CA ARG A 135 8.13 2.33 10.42
C ARG A 135 6.68 2.72 10.15
N THR A 136 6.44 3.89 9.53
CA THR A 136 5.08 4.31 9.15
C THR A 136 4.48 3.36 8.12
N ALA A 137 5.20 2.99 7.06
CA ALA A 137 4.76 2.00 6.07
C ALA A 137 4.49 0.63 6.72
N ALA A 138 5.39 0.15 7.58
CA ALA A 138 5.21 -1.13 8.27
C ALA A 138 4.01 -1.14 9.22
N ALA A 139 3.71 -0.02 9.88
CA ALA A 139 2.53 0.12 10.74
C ALA A 139 1.24 0.18 9.92
N ALA A 140 1.22 1.00 8.87
CA ALA A 140 0.08 1.16 7.97
C ALA A 140 -0.27 -0.15 7.26
N ALA A 141 0.72 -0.89 6.74
CA ALA A 141 0.51 -2.20 6.13
C ALA A 141 -0.15 -3.20 7.09
N LYS A 142 0.24 -3.19 8.37
CA LYS A 142 -0.37 -4.04 9.40
C LYS A 142 -1.83 -3.64 9.68
N GLN A 143 -2.13 -2.36 9.79
CA GLN A 143 -3.51 -1.88 10.02
C GLN A 143 -4.41 -2.14 8.80
N ALA A 144 -3.88 -1.95 7.59
CA ALA A 144 -4.53 -2.24 6.33
C ALA A 144 -4.60 -3.75 5.99
N ARG A 145 -4.07 -4.60 6.88
CA ARG A 145 -4.04 -6.07 6.74
C ARG A 145 -3.35 -6.57 5.46
N ARG A 146 -2.35 -5.85 4.97
CA ARG A 146 -1.60 -6.24 3.76
C ARG A 146 -0.60 -7.35 4.06
N ALA A 147 -0.46 -8.31 3.14
CA ALA A 147 0.63 -9.29 3.19
C ALA A 147 1.98 -8.71 2.75
N VAL A 148 1.96 -7.57 2.06
CA VAL A 148 3.14 -6.85 1.57
C VAL A 148 3.30 -5.54 2.33
N VAL A 149 4.50 -5.31 2.86
CA VAL A 149 4.92 -3.97 3.32
C VAL A 149 5.61 -3.28 2.14
N PRO A 150 5.19 -2.07 1.73
CA PRO A 150 5.85 -1.40 0.63
C PRO A 150 7.28 -1.00 0.99
N ASP A 151 8.19 -1.16 0.02
CA ASP A 151 9.57 -0.72 0.18
C ASP A 151 9.64 0.81 0.24
N VAL A 152 10.36 1.35 1.23
CA VAL A 152 10.74 2.77 1.23
C VAL A 152 12.12 2.89 0.60
N LEU A 153 12.16 3.30 -0.66
CA LEU A 153 13.40 3.39 -1.44
C LEU A 153 14.33 4.50 -0.90
N PRO A 154 15.61 4.50 -1.28
CA PRO A 154 16.53 5.57 -0.91
C PRO A 154 16.02 6.94 -1.35
N LEU A 155 16.39 7.98 -0.60
CA LEU A 155 16.11 9.37 -0.97
C LEU A 155 16.67 9.67 -2.36
N ALA A 156 15.79 10.07 -3.28
CA ALA A 156 16.16 10.45 -4.64
C ALA A 156 16.17 11.98 -4.77
N ASP A 157 17.14 12.51 -5.51
CA ASP A 157 16.98 13.80 -6.20
C ASP A 157 16.40 13.57 -7.61
N LEU A 158 16.33 14.61 -8.43
CA LEU A 158 15.79 14.48 -9.79
C LEU A 158 16.63 13.52 -10.67
N GLU A 159 17.96 13.55 -10.59
CA GLU A 159 18.81 12.67 -11.40
C GLU A 159 18.62 11.21 -11.01
N ALA A 160 18.64 10.93 -9.71
CA ALA A 160 18.42 9.60 -9.18
C ALA A 160 17.01 9.09 -9.52
N LEU A 161 16.00 9.96 -9.50
CA LEU A 161 14.64 9.61 -9.91
C LEU A 161 14.59 9.24 -11.40
N LEU A 162 15.17 10.07 -12.27
CA LEU A 162 15.22 9.80 -13.71
C LEU A 162 15.97 8.50 -14.05
N GLY A 163 17.07 8.23 -13.33
CA GLY A 163 17.85 7.00 -13.51
C GLY A 163 17.16 5.73 -13.01
N GLN A 164 16.11 5.85 -12.19
CA GLN A 164 15.32 4.70 -11.71
C GLN A 164 14.17 4.31 -12.64
N VAL A 165 13.80 5.17 -13.60
CA VAL A 165 12.70 4.92 -14.53
C VAL A 165 13.14 3.89 -15.59
N GLY A 166 12.45 2.76 -15.62
CA GLY A 166 12.65 1.72 -16.63
C GLY A 166 11.88 2.01 -17.92
N PRO A 167 12.22 1.32 -19.02
CA PRO A 167 11.61 1.56 -20.34
C PRO A 167 10.11 1.20 -20.40
N GLU A 168 9.63 0.30 -19.54
CA GLU A 168 8.22 -0.10 -19.46
C GLU A 168 7.43 0.68 -18.40
N ASP A 169 8.08 1.59 -17.67
CA ASP A 169 7.42 2.32 -16.58
C ASP A 169 6.59 3.48 -17.11
N LEU A 170 5.40 3.62 -16.56
CA LEU A 170 4.55 4.79 -16.74
C LEU A 170 4.83 5.80 -15.62
N VAL A 171 5.35 6.97 -15.97
CA VAL A 171 5.57 8.06 -14.99
C VAL A 171 4.47 9.11 -15.14
N LEU A 172 3.69 9.30 -14.08
CA LEU A 172 2.60 10.27 -13.99
C LEU A 172 3.00 11.39 -13.04
N VAL A 173 2.96 12.64 -13.50
CA VAL A 173 3.29 13.81 -12.67
C VAL A 173 2.00 14.53 -12.31
N LEU A 174 1.60 14.49 -11.03
CA LEU A 174 0.47 15.28 -10.56
C LEU A 174 0.85 16.76 -10.56
N HIS A 175 0.26 17.52 -11.48
CA HIS A 175 0.59 18.92 -11.68
C HIS A 175 -0.68 19.76 -11.84
N GLU A 176 -0.85 20.80 -11.04
CA GLU A 176 -2.09 21.60 -11.00
C GLU A 176 -2.39 22.34 -12.32
N GLN A 177 -1.34 22.67 -13.07
CA GLN A 177 -1.45 23.31 -14.39
C GLN A 177 -1.58 22.32 -15.56
N ALA A 178 -1.56 21.01 -15.31
CA ALA A 178 -1.73 20.03 -16.39
C ALA A 178 -3.13 20.16 -17.01
N ARG A 179 -3.21 20.02 -18.34
CA ARG A 179 -4.48 20.09 -19.09
C ARG A 179 -5.14 18.74 -19.27
N ASN A 180 -4.40 17.67 -19.02
CA ASN A 180 -4.83 16.31 -19.30
C ASN A 180 -5.37 15.67 -18.01
N PRO A 181 -6.66 15.30 -17.94
CA PRO A 181 -7.20 14.63 -16.76
C PRO A 181 -6.61 13.24 -16.57
N LEU A 182 -6.27 12.90 -15.32
CA LEU A 182 -5.77 11.57 -14.93
C LEU A 182 -6.67 10.45 -15.47
N SER A 183 -7.98 10.58 -15.31
CA SER A 183 -8.97 9.56 -15.70
C SER A 183 -9.05 9.30 -17.21
N ARG A 184 -8.57 10.22 -18.05
CA ARG A 184 -8.60 10.07 -19.52
C ARG A 184 -7.27 9.61 -20.09
N GLU A 185 -6.15 10.10 -19.56
CA GLU A 185 -4.82 9.73 -20.06
C GLU A 185 -4.39 8.34 -19.65
N VAL A 186 -4.68 7.97 -18.39
CA VAL A 186 -4.12 6.76 -17.80
C VAL A 186 -4.63 5.47 -18.45
N PRO A 187 -5.93 5.28 -18.74
CA PRO A 187 -6.42 3.99 -19.27
C PRO A 187 -5.71 3.51 -20.53
N ALA A 188 -5.34 4.43 -21.44
CA ALA A 188 -4.65 4.10 -22.68
C ALA A 188 -3.14 3.83 -22.51
N ARG A 189 -2.59 4.07 -21.32
CA ARG A 189 -1.15 4.05 -21.03
C ARG A 189 -0.78 3.06 -19.93
N LEU A 190 -1.76 2.50 -19.22
CA LEU A 190 -1.48 1.55 -18.16
C LEU A 190 -0.68 0.37 -18.73
N PRO A 191 0.43 -0.01 -18.07
CA PRO A 191 1.17 -1.20 -18.43
C PRO A 191 0.25 -2.43 -18.40
N ASP A 192 0.60 -3.43 -19.21
CA ASP A 192 -0.03 -4.75 -19.14
C ASP A 192 -0.01 -5.25 -17.67
N PRO A 193 -1.17 -5.61 -17.08
CA PRO A 193 -1.23 -6.19 -15.74
C PRO A 193 -0.31 -7.40 -15.52
N GLN A 194 0.08 -8.10 -16.59
CA GLN A 194 1.02 -9.23 -16.59
C GLN A 194 2.46 -8.85 -16.98
N GLY A 195 2.70 -7.61 -17.44
CA GLY A 195 4.01 -7.13 -17.90
C GLY A 195 5.02 -6.86 -16.77
N ARG A 196 6.08 -6.07 -16.98
CA ARG A 196 7.00 -5.64 -15.89
C ARG A 196 6.92 -4.16 -15.56
N GLY A 197 6.21 -3.37 -16.37
CA GLY A 197 6.03 -1.94 -16.14
C GLY A 197 5.39 -1.58 -14.80
N ARG A 198 5.98 -0.60 -14.12
CA ARG A 198 5.45 0.04 -12.91
C ARG A 198 4.70 1.32 -13.27
N VAL A 199 3.87 1.82 -12.35
CA VAL A 199 3.26 3.14 -12.48
C VAL A 199 3.79 4.03 -11.37
N LEU A 200 4.66 4.98 -11.72
CA LEU A 200 5.23 5.95 -10.79
C LEU A 200 4.33 7.17 -10.75
N LEU A 201 3.75 7.46 -9.59
CA LEU A 201 2.99 8.66 -9.34
C LEU A 201 3.86 9.69 -8.61
N VAL A 202 4.22 10.78 -9.29
CA VAL A 202 5.05 11.86 -8.74
C VAL A 202 4.17 12.94 -8.14
N VAL A 203 4.41 13.23 -6.85
CA VAL A 203 3.70 14.23 -6.06
C VAL A 203 4.69 15.25 -5.52
N GLY A 204 4.51 16.51 -5.92
CA GLY A 204 5.38 17.62 -5.51
C GLY A 204 5.18 18.12 -4.08
N PRO A 205 6.12 18.93 -3.55
CA PRO A 205 6.02 19.54 -2.23
C PRO A 205 4.99 20.67 -2.23
N GLU A 206 4.80 21.34 -1.09
CA GLU A 206 3.84 22.46 -1.01
C GLU A 206 4.17 23.64 -1.95
N GLY A 207 5.43 23.79 -2.35
CA GLY A 207 5.86 24.80 -3.33
C GLY A 207 5.60 24.40 -4.79
N GLY A 208 4.98 23.24 -5.03
CA GLY A 208 4.82 22.65 -6.35
C GLY A 208 6.12 22.09 -6.91
N ILE A 209 6.02 21.43 -8.06
CA ILE A 209 7.15 20.97 -8.86
C ILE A 209 7.67 22.16 -9.68
N SER A 210 8.99 22.34 -9.77
CA SER A 210 9.52 23.47 -10.53
C SER A 210 9.27 23.30 -12.04
N PRO A 211 9.22 24.41 -12.82
CA PRO A 211 9.15 24.31 -14.27
C PRO A 211 10.32 23.53 -14.89
N GLU A 212 11.51 23.60 -14.27
CA GLU A 212 12.67 22.84 -14.73
C GLU A 212 12.52 21.35 -14.47
N GLU A 213 12.13 20.97 -13.24
CA GLU A 213 11.86 19.57 -12.89
C GLU A 213 10.78 18.98 -13.80
N THR A 214 9.70 19.71 -14.04
CA THR A 214 8.62 19.29 -14.94
C THR A 214 9.12 19.10 -16.35
N ARG A 215 9.88 20.05 -16.91
CA ARG A 215 10.47 19.92 -18.26
C ARG A 215 11.35 18.69 -18.39
N ARG A 216 12.18 18.41 -17.39
CA ARG A 216 13.10 17.27 -17.41
C ARG A 216 12.39 15.94 -17.25
N LEU A 217 11.39 15.85 -16.38
CA LEU A 217 10.52 14.68 -16.27
C LEU A 217 9.81 14.39 -17.60
N VAL A 218 9.23 15.42 -18.22
CA VAL A 218 8.57 15.29 -19.54
C VAL A 218 9.55 14.86 -20.63
N ALA A 219 10.75 15.44 -20.66
CA ALA A 219 11.79 15.05 -21.62
C ALA A 219 12.23 13.59 -21.47
N ALA A 220 12.10 13.03 -20.26
CA ALA A 220 12.33 11.62 -19.98
C ALA A 220 11.10 10.72 -20.18
N GLY A 221 10.00 11.26 -20.74
CA GLY A 221 8.80 10.50 -21.08
C GLY A 221 7.69 10.54 -20.02
N ALA A 222 7.83 11.34 -18.95
CA ALA A 222 6.76 11.48 -17.97
C ALA A 222 5.54 12.24 -18.50
N HIS A 223 4.37 11.92 -17.97
CA HIS A 223 3.09 12.50 -18.37
C HIS A 223 2.50 13.36 -17.26
N PRO A 224 2.48 14.70 -17.41
CA PRO A 224 1.77 15.58 -16.50
C PRO A 224 0.26 15.34 -16.59
N VAL A 225 -0.36 15.11 -15.45
CA VAL A 225 -1.78 14.80 -15.33
C VAL A 225 -2.41 15.64 -14.22
N ARG A 226 -3.69 15.95 -14.39
CA ARG A 226 -4.49 16.73 -13.44
C ARG A 226 -5.54 15.87 -12.77
N LEU A 227 -5.69 16.04 -11.45
CA LEU A 227 -6.72 15.39 -10.66
C LEU A 227 -7.79 16.40 -10.25
N GLY A 228 -8.86 16.48 -11.04
CA GLY A 228 -9.98 17.38 -10.79
C GLY A 228 -9.66 18.87 -11.02
N PRO A 229 -10.69 19.73 -10.96
CA PRO A 229 -10.50 21.18 -11.09
C PRO A 229 -9.88 21.82 -9.83
N GLU A 230 -9.99 21.20 -8.66
CA GLU A 230 -9.50 21.73 -7.38
C GLU A 230 -7.98 21.66 -7.22
N VAL A 231 -7.44 22.54 -6.37
CA VAL A 231 -6.04 22.47 -5.94
C VAL A 231 -5.95 21.56 -4.71
N LEU A 232 -5.47 20.34 -4.92
CA LEU A 232 -5.28 19.37 -3.84
C LEU A 232 -3.95 19.63 -3.11
N ARG A 233 -3.97 19.41 -1.79
CA ARG A 233 -2.77 19.49 -0.95
C ARG A 233 -1.87 18.29 -1.23
N THR A 234 -0.54 18.45 -1.12
CA THR A 234 0.45 17.36 -1.27
C THR A 234 0.05 16.09 -0.53
N SER A 235 -0.46 16.22 0.70
CA SER A 235 -0.90 15.09 1.52
C SER A 235 -2.11 14.35 0.94
N THR A 236 -3.02 15.04 0.26
CA THR A 236 -4.28 14.47 -0.26
C THR A 236 -4.16 14.03 -1.72
N ALA A 237 -3.40 14.78 -2.53
CA ALA A 237 -3.29 14.57 -3.97
C ALA A 237 -2.81 13.16 -4.31
N GLY A 238 -1.77 12.69 -3.61
CA GLY A 238 -1.23 11.34 -3.79
C GLY A 238 -2.27 10.26 -3.51
N ALA A 239 -2.91 10.30 -2.33
CA ALA A 239 -3.91 9.32 -1.95
C ALA A 239 -5.11 9.29 -2.92
N ALA A 240 -5.64 10.46 -3.27
CA ALA A 240 -6.78 10.54 -4.19
C ALA A 240 -6.43 10.00 -5.60
N ALA A 241 -5.23 10.30 -6.11
CA ALA A 241 -4.79 9.77 -7.39
C ALA A 241 -4.55 8.25 -7.33
N LEU A 242 -3.94 7.74 -6.26
CA LEU A 242 -3.73 6.31 -6.07
C LEU A 242 -5.05 5.53 -6.07
N ALA A 243 -6.08 6.03 -5.37
CA ALA A 243 -7.41 5.40 -5.40
C ALA A 243 -7.97 5.31 -6.83
N VAL A 244 -7.85 6.38 -7.63
CA VAL A 244 -8.25 6.37 -9.04
C VAL A 244 -7.42 5.35 -9.84
N LEU A 245 -6.10 5.29 -9.64
CA LEU A 245 -5.23 4.35 -10.33
C LEU A 245 -5.56 2.89 -9.97
N GLN A 246 -5.93 2.60 -8.73
CA GLN A 246 -6.33 1.26 -8.30
C GLN A 246 -7.62 0.80 -8.99
N VAL A 247 -8.58 1.71 -9.20
CA VAL A 247 -9.80 1.43 -9.97
C VAL A 247 -9.47 1.25 -11.46
N LEU A 248 -8.70 2.17 -12.05
CA LEU A 248 -8.39 2.14 -13.48
C LEU A 248 -7.51 0.94 -13.88
N SER A 249 -6.66 0.46 -12.97
CA SER A 249 -5.86 -0.76 -13.19
C SER A 249 -6.66 -2.06 -12.99
N GLY A 250 -7.91 -1.97 -12.55
CA GLY A 250 -8.75 -3.13 -12.25
C GLY A 250 -8.35 -3.89 -10.99
N HIS A 251 -7.33 -3.43 -10.25
CA HIS A 251 -6.87 -4.09 -9.03
C HIS A 251 -7.96 -4.13 -7.94
N TRP A 252 -8.74 -3.06 -7.81
CA TRP A 252 -9.89 -3.02 -6.89
C TRP A 252 -11.17 -3.64 -7.45
N SER A 253 -11.18 -4.09 -8.70
CA SER A 253 -12.29 -4.86 -9.26
C SER A 253 -12.26 -6.33 -8.83
N GLN A 254 -11.14 -6.80 -8.27
CA GLN A 254 -11.00 -8.11 -7.67
C GLN A 254 -11.31 -7.98 -6.16
N LEU A 255 -12.46 -8.47 -5.71
CA LEU A 255 -12.71 -8.62 -4.28
C LEU A 255 -11.74 -9.70 -3.76
N GLY A 256 -10.97 -9.37 -2.71
CA GLY A 256 -9.85 -10.20 -2.25
C GLY A 256 -10.26 -11.61 -1.76
N PRO A 257 -9.30 -12.53 -1.57
CA PRO A 257 -9.56 -13.88 -1.10
C PRO A 257 -10.26 -13.84 0.27
N GLY A 258 -11.53 -14.29 0.30
CA GLY A 258 -12.42 -14.19 1.46
C GLY A 258 -13.80 -13.58 1.16
N SER A 259 -14.00 -12.94 0.00
CA SER A 259 -15.33 -12.55 -0.48
C SER A 259 -16.12 -13.71 -1.11
N GLU A 260 -15.47 -14.85 -1.38
CA GLU A 260 -16.10 -16.07 -1.92
C GLU A 260 -16.94 -16.83 -0.88
N GLY A 261 -16.99 -16.35 0.37
CA GLY A 261 -17.90 -16.84 1.40
C GLY A 261 -19.28 -16.16 1.42
N ALA A 262 -19.58 -15.28 0.45
CA ALA A 262 -20.95 -14.82 0.24
C ALA A 262 -21.78 -15.99 -0.33
N ASP A 263 -22.92 -16.22 0.30
CA ASP A 263 -23.95 -17.22 0.01
C ASP A 263 -24.00 -17.62 -1.49
N PRO A 264 -24.07 -18.91 -1.85
CA PRO A 264 -24.30 -19.33 -3.24
C PRO A 264 -25.56 -18.71 -3.89
N ASP A 265 -26.46 -18.12 -3.10
CA ASP A 265 -27.63 -17.34 -3.57
C ASP A 265 -27.32 -15.88 -3.99
N GLY A 266 -26.07 -15.42 -3.90
CA GLY A 266 -25.63 -14.18 -4.55
C GLY A 266 -26.21 -12.88 -3.98
N THR A 267 -26.79 -12.91 -2.78
CA THR A 267 -27.25 -11.71 -2.08
C THR A 267 -26.07 -11.08 -1.31
N ASP A 268 -25.67 -9.88 -1.72
CA ASP A 268 -24.73 -9.07 -0.93
C ASP A 268 -25.38 -8.79 0.43
N PRO A 269 -24.73 -9.12 1.56
CA PRO A 269 -25.30 -8.95 2.91
C PRO A 269 -25.60 -7.49 3.27
N LEU A 270 -25.14 -6.53 2.47
CA LEU A 270 -25.47 -5.10 2.58
C LEU A 270 -26.59 -4.66 1.65
N THR A 271 -27.06 -5.54 0.76
CA THR A 271 -28.25 -5.29 -0.05
C THR A 271 -29.47 -5.57 0.82
N PRO A 272 -30.30 -4.54 1.11
CA PRO A 272 -31.52 -4.76 1.86
C PRO A 272 -32.41 -5.74 1.10
N ASP A 273 -33.01 -6.69 1.84
CA ASP A 273 -33.99 -7.60 1.26
C ASP A 273 -35.17 -6.75 0.76
N PRO A 274 -35.48 -6.78 -0.55
CA PRO A 274 -36.56 -5.98 -1.12
C PRO A 274 -37.94 -6.31 -0.52
N ASP A 275 -38.09 -7.47 0.13
CA ASP A 275 -39.33 -7.90 0.80
C ASP A 275 -39.35 -7.63 2.32
N GLU A 276 -38.31 -7.02 2.89
CA GLU A 276 -38.29 -6.67 4.32
C GLU A 276 -39.21 -5.46 4.59
N PRO A 277 -40.28 -5.62 5.38
CA PRO A 277 -41.20 -4.51 5.65
C PRO A 277 -40.46 -3.42 6.42
N ALA A 278 -40.45 -2.21 5.86
CA ALA A 278 -39.86 -1.03 6.50
C ALA A 278 -40.37 -0.93 7.94
N ALA A 279 -39.45 -0.98 8.91
CA ALA A 279 -39.78 -0.92 10.33
C ALA A 279 -40.63 0.34 10.59
N SER A 280 -41.92 0.10 10.87
CA SER A 280 -42.89 1.15 11.17
C SER A 280 -42.43 1.90 12.43
N SER A 281 -42.19 3.21 12.27
CA SER A 281 -41.87 4.15 13.35
C SER A 281 -43.08 4.50 14.20
#